data_AF-A0A9P1KCZ7-F1
#
_entry.id   AF-A0A9P1KCZ7-F1
#
_cell.length_a   1.000
_cell.length_b   1.000
_cell.length_c   1.000
_cell.angle_alpha   90.00
_cell.angle_beta   90.00
_cell.angle_gamma   90.00
#
_symmetry.space_group_name_H-M   'P 1'
#
loop_
_entity.id
_entity.type
_entity.pdbx_description
1 polymer ?
#
loop_
_entity_poly.entity_id
_entity_poly.type
_entity_poly.pdbx_seq_one_letter_code
_entity_poly.pdbx_strand_id
1 'polypeptide(L)'
;MPDPFNQRAVFEGAGFIYKLTKDLWDGHPCCAFAASDTWINDNPNTFRALNKAIIQATDYASESGNREEIAEAISGRSFLNQPVEVVKAVLTGNFEDGLGNSFNVPDRIDFDPYPWQSFANWITSQLVRWDISGNGRAAQLIADGSYDEIGQDVFLTDLARELAQELGQTPPDDIYRTETLALDEFNPQDPEGYIQAQIDEFGF
;
A
#
# COMPACT_ATOMS: atom_id res chain seq x y z
N MET A 1 -4.60 -5.45 -12.21
CA MET A 1 -3.29 -5.99 -11.77
C MET A 1 -2.49 -4.85 -11.14
N PRO A 2 -1.45 -5.07 -10.35
CA PRO A 2 -0.55 -3.99 -9.97
C PRO A 2 0.20 -3.46 -11.21
N ASP A 3 0.71 -2.24 -11.14
CA ASP A 3 1.61 -1.72 -12.16
C ASP A 3 2.92 -2.55 -12.21
N PRO A 4 3.62 -2.63 -13.35
CA PRO A 4 3.35 -1.93 -14.62
C PRO A 4 2.40 -2.67 -15.57
N PHE A 5 1.76 -3.76 -15.15
CA PHE A 5 1.01 -4.64 -16.06
C PHE A 5 -0.22 -3.96 -16.68
N ASN A 6 -0.90 -3.07 -15.96
CA ASN A 6 -2.02 -2.32 -16.52
C ASN A 6 -1.54 -1.37 -17.62
N GLN A 7 -0.44 -0.66 -17.38
CA GLN A 7 0.16 0.21 -18.40
C GLN A 7 0.72 -0.59 -19.57
N ARG A 8 1.23 -1.81 -19.32
CA ARG A 8 1.69 -2.72 -20.37
C ARG A 8 0.54 -3.13 -21.29
N ALA A 9 -0.64 -3.42 -20.74
CA ALA A 9 -1.82 -3.75 -21.53
C ALA A 9 -2.25 -2.60 -22.46
N VAL A 10 -2.16 -1.35 -21.98
CA VAL A 10 -2.38 -0.15 -22.84
C VAL A 10 -1.32 -0.06 -23.92
N PHE A 11 -0.05 -0.17 -23.55
CA PHE A 11 1.08 -0.07 -24.48
C PHE A 11 1.00 -1.10 -25.62
N GLU A 12 0.47 -2.29 -25.37
CA GLU A 12 0.27 -3.33 -26.38
C GLU A 12 -1.06 -3.25 -27.12
N GLY A 13 -1.93 -2.28 -26.78
CA GLY A 13 -3.28 -2.18 -27.33
C GLY A 13 -4.20 -3.35 -26.94
N ALA A 14 -3.86 -4.05 -25.85
CA ALA A 14 -4.60 -5.21 -25.34
C ALA A 14 -5.71 -4.83 -24.34
N GLY A 15 -5.73 -3.57 -23.88
CA GLY A 15 -6.74 -3.08 -22.95
C GLY A 15 -6.64 -1.57 -22.71
N PHE A 16 -7.45 -1.09 -21.77
CA PHE A 16 -7.49 0.30 -21.36
C PHE A 16 -7.53 0.41 -19.83
N ILE A 17 -7.07 1.52 -19.28
CA ILE A 17 -7.15 1.84 -17.85
C ILE A 17 -8.50 2.51 -17.59
N TYR A 18 -9.37 1.83 -16.82
CA TYR A 18 -10.67 2.38 -16.47
C TYR A 18 -10.59 3.40 -15.32
N LYS A 19 -9.80 3.10 -14.27
CA LYS A 19 -9.69 3.90 -13.06
C LYS A 19 -8.39 3.58 -12.32
N LEU A 20 -7.81 4.55 -11.60
CA LEU A 20 -6.68 4.30 -10.71
C LEU A 20 -7.19 3.95 -9.31
N THR A 21 -6.45 3.13 -8.57
CA THR A 21 -6.84 2.78 -7.18
C THR A 21 -6.80 3.99 -6.25
N LYS A 22 -5.97 5.00 -6.53
CA LYS A 22 -6.01 6.28 -5.78
C LYS A 22 -7.35 7.01 -5.91
N ASP A 23 -8.06 6.84 -7.03
CA ASP A 23 -9.39 7.42 -7.21
C ASP A 23 -10.48 6.65 -6.43
N LEU A 24 -10.13 5.52 -5.82
CA LEU A 24 -10.97 4.73 -4.92
C LEU A 24 -10.60 4.98 -3.46
N TRP A 25 -9.31 5.15 -3.17
CA TRP A 25 -8.79 5.48 -1.85
C TRP A 25 -7.40 6.10 -2.03
N ASP A 26 -7.31 7.41 -1.82
CA ASP A 26 -6.05 8.12 -1.94
C ASP A 26 -5.13 7.78 -0.77
N GLY A 27 -3.89 7.40 -1.05
CA GLY A 27 -2.97 6.88 -0.04
C GLY A 27 -3.34 5.51 0.56
N HIS A 28 -4.10 4.67 -0.19
CA HIS A 28 -4.44 3.31 0.24
C HIS A 28 -3.22 2.42 0.51
N PRO A 29 -3.32 1.47 1.46
CA PRO A 29 -2.28 0.47 1.66
C PRO A 29 -2.19 -0.46 0.44
N CYS A 30 -0.98 -0.80 0.04
CA CYS A 30 -0.74 -1.72 -1.07
C CYS A 30 0.29 -2.79 -0.70
N CYS A 31 1.57 -2.49 -0.89
CA CYS A 31 2.66 -3.42 -0.65
C CYS A 31 3.28 -3.23 0.74
N ALA A 32 3.73 -4.31 1.36
CA ALA A 32 4.44 -4.29 2.63
C ALA A 32 5.73 -5.11 2.56
N PHE A 33 6.72 -4.71 3.36
CA PHE A 33 7.86 -5.56 3.69
C PHE A 33 7.57 -6.31 4.99
N ALA A 34 7.64 -7.64 4.94
CA ALA A 34 7.38 -8.50 6.09
C ALA A 34 8.49 -9.53 6.25
N ALA A 35 8.78 -9.87 7.51
CA ALA A 35 9.69 -10.95 7.88
C ALA A 35 9.10 -11.72 9.07
N SER A 36 9.44 -12.99 9.22
CA SER A 36 8.98 -13.80 10.36
C SER A 36 9.62 -13.34 11.66
N ASP A 37 8.89 -13.40 12.77
CA ASP A 37 9.41 -13.09 14.11
C ASP A 37 10.67 -13.87 14.46
N THR A 38 10.74 -15.15 14.11
CA THR A 38 11.94 -15.97 14.35
C THR A 38 13.17 -15.35 13.71
N TRP A 39 13.09 -14.96 12.43
CA TRP A 39 14.20 -14.35 11.73
C TRP A 39 14.56 -12.96 12.29
N ILE A 40 13.55 -12.16 12.66
CA ILE A 40 13.75 -10.84 13.27
C ILE A 40 14.49 -10.98 14.60
N ASN A 41 14.06 -11.92 15.45
CA ASN A 41 14.67 -12.19 16.75
C ASN A 41 16.10 -12.72 16.63
N ASP A 42 16.37 -13.56 15.63
CA ASP A 42 17.72 -14.09 15.37
C ASP A 42 18.65 -13.06 14.70
N ASN A 43 18.10 -12.06 13.99
CA ASN A 43 18.85 -11.10 13.18
C ASN A 43 18.40 -9.63 13.39
N PRO A 44 18.32 -9.13 14.63
CA PRO A 44 17.67 -7.84 14.90
C PRO A 44 18.38 -6.65 14.24
N ASN A 45 19.72 -6.65 14.25
CA ASN A 45 20.50 -5.59 13.61
C ASN A 45 20.35 -5.60 12.08
N THR A 46 20.27 -6.79 11.48
CA THR A 46 20.08 -6.95 10.03
C THR A 46 18.69 -6.48 9.63
N PHE A 47 17.66 -6.84 10.40
CA PHE A 47 16.29 -6.39 10.16
C PHE A 47 16.18 -4.86 10.23
N ARG A 48 16.77 -4.22 11.25
CA ARG A 48 16.82 -2.76 11.37
C ARG A 48 17.57 -2.11 10.19
N ALA A 49 18.73 -2.65 9.81
CA ALA A 49 19.49 -2.13 8.67
C ALA A 49 18.73 -2.24 7.34
N LEU A 50 18.02 -3.36 7.12
CA LEU A 50 17.20 -3.56 5.92
C LEU A 50 16.00 -2.62 5.88
N ASN A 51 15.29 -2.43 7.00
CA ASN A 51 14.21 -1.45 7.10
C ASN A 51 14.70 -0.03 6.80
N LYS A 52 15.84 0.38 7.35
CA LYS A 52 16.45 1.67 7.03
C LYS A 52 16.76 1.81 5.54
N ALA A 53 17.33 0.78 4.92
CA ALA A 53 17.61 0.81 3.49
C ALA A 53 16.33 0.97 2.66
N ILE A 54 15.23 0.31 3.07
CA ILE A 54 13.92 0.47 2.43
C ILE A 54 13.39 1.90 2.62
N ILE A 55 13.41 2.44 3.84
CA ILE A 55 12.96 3.80 4.14
C ILE A 55 13.72 4.86 3.32
N GLN A 56 15.04 4.69 3.17
CA GLN A 56 15.84 5.60 2.32
C GLN A 56 15.53 5.42 0.84
N ALA A 57 15.29 4.19 0.38
CA ALA A 57 14.94 3.92 -1.01
C ALA A 57 13.56 4.48 -1.37
N THR A 58 12.58 4.41 -0.47
CA THR A 58 11.25 4.98 -0.67
C THR A 58 11.31 6.49 -0.72
N ASP A 59 12.07 7.13 0.17
CA ASP A 59 12.30 8.59 0.16
C ASP A 59 12.92 9.05 -1.17
N TYR A 60 13.97 8.34 -1.63
CA TYR A 60 14.57 8.58 -2.94
C TYR A 60 13.59 8.39 -4.10
N ALA A 61 12.68 7.41 -4.03
CA ALA A 61 11.69 7.14 -5.07
C ALA A 61 10.49 8.09 -5.06
N SER A 62 10.17 8.67 -3.90
CA SER A 62 9.12 9.69 -3.75
C SER A 62 9.52 11.02 -4.40
N GLU A 63 10.82 11.33 -4.48
CA GLU A 63 11.33 12.46 -5.25
C GLU A 63 11.09 12.29 -6.75
N SER A 64 10.20 13.12 -7.33
CA SER A 64 9.80 13.05 -8.74
C SER A 64 10.98 13.13 -9.73
N GLY A 65 12.05 13.84 -9.37
CA GLY A 65 13.26 13.98 -10.18
C GLY A 65 14.03 12.68 -10.37
N ASN A 66 13.90 11.71 -9.45
CA ASN A 66 14.63 10.44 -9.51
C ASN A 66 13.86 9.35 -10.26
N ARG A 67 12.55 9.55 -10.49
CA ARG A 67 11.65 8.51 -11.01
C ARG A 67 12.00 8.01 -12.40
N GLU A 68 12.59 8.84 -13.25
CA GLU A 68 13.06 8.41 -14.58
C GLU A 68 14.26 7.45 -14.49
N GLU A 69 15.26 7.81 -13.68
CA GLU A 69 16.44 6.96 -13.46
C GLU A 69 16.04 5.63 -12.80
N ILE A 70 15.13 5.68 -11.83
CA ILE A 70 14.58 4.47 -11.19
C ILE A 70 13.91 3.57 -12.22
N ALA A 71 13.12 4.13 -13.14
CA ALA A 71 12.48 3.35 -14.20
C ALA A 71 13.52 2.60 -15.04
N GLU A 72 14.58 3.29 -15.47
CA GLU A 72 15.67 2.67 -16.24
C GLU A 72 16.37 1.56 -15.46
N ALA A 73 16.64 1.79 -14.17
CA ALA A 73 17.33 0.84 -13.30
C ALA A 73 16.56 -0.47 -13.11
N ILE A 74 15.23 -0.40 -12.93
CA ILE A 74 14.40 -1.57 -12.61
C ILE A 74 13.74 -2.24 -13.83
N SER A 75 13.78 -1.62 -15.01
CA SER A 75 13.16 -2.17 -16.23
C SER A 75 13.90 -3.36 -16.82
N GLY A 76 15.22 -3.46 -16.59
CA GLY A 76 16.08 -4.47 -17.20
C GLY A 76 15.67 -5.92 -16.89
N ARG A 77 16.20 -6.86 -17.68
CA ARG A 77 15.90 -8.30 -17.58
C ARG A 77 16.17 -8.90 -16.20
N SER A 78 17.13 -8.35 -15.47
CA SER A 78 17.48 -8.80 -14.12
C SER A 78 16.43 -8.44 -13.06
N PHE A 79 15.47 -7.57 -13.41
CA PHE A 79 14.43 -7.06 -12.52
C PHE A 79 13.06 -7.28 -13.15
N LEU A 80 12.34 -6.22 -13.54
CA LEU A 80 10.97 -6.32 -14.05
C LEU A 80 10.88 -6.95 -15.43
N ASN A 81 11.93 -6.84 -16.25
CA ASN A 81 11.94 -7.25 -17.64
C ASN A 81 10.76 -6.63 -18.43
N GLN A 82 10.59 -5.31 -18.28
CA GLN A 82 9.52 -4.52 -18.90
C GLN A 82 10.11 -3.36 -19.72
N PRO A 83 9.44 -2.89 -20.79
CA PRO A 83 9.84 -1.70 -21.52
C PRO A 83 9.99 -0.51 -20.56
N VAL A 84 11.05 0.27 -20.75
CA VAL A 84 11.36 1.43 -19.90
C VAL A 84 10.25 2.46 -19.96
N GLU A 85 9.66 2.65 -21.13
CA GLU A 85 8.57 3.59 -21.38
C GLU A 85 7.33 3.26 -20.55
N VAL A 86 7.03 1.97 -20.38
CA VAL A 86 5.88 1.51 -19.57
C VAL A 86 6.12 1.79 -18.10
N VAL A 87 7.32 1.47 -17.59
CA VAL A 87 7.67 1.71 -16.18
C VAL A 87 7.78 3.21 -15.89
N LYS A 88 8.38 3.99 -16.80
CA LYS A 88 8.48 5.45 -16.72
C LYS A 88 7.11 6.11 -16.72
N ALA A 89 6.16 5.65 -17.53
CA ALA A 89 4.80 6.17 -17.54
C ALA A 89 4.08 5.98 -16.20
N VAL A 90 4.31 4.84 -15.54
CA VAL A 90 3.80 4.58 -14.19
C VAL A 90 4.46 5.50 -13.18
N LEU A 91 5.80 5.49 -13.10
CA LEU A 91 6.53 6.21 -12.06
C LEU A 91 6.35 7.72 -12.20
N THR A 92 6.40 8.28 -13.42
CA THR A 92 6.25 9.73 -13.60
C THR A 92 4.80 10.20 -13.60
N GLY A 93 3.83 9.29 -13.71
CA GLY A 93 2.42 9.65 -13.82
C GLY A 93 1.98 10.18 -15.18
N ASN A 94 2.86 10.15 -16.19
CA ASN A 94 2.56 10.56 -17.56
C ASN A 94 2.21 9.32 -18.39
N PHE A 95 0.92 9.09 -18.64
CA PHE A 95 0.48 7.86 -19.26
C PHE A 95 -0.73 8.03 -20.18
N GLU A 96 -0.90 7.08 -21.08
CA GLU A 96 -2.13 6.94 -21.86
C GLU A 96 -3.06 5.92 -21.21
N ASP A 97 -4.37 6.13 -21.33
CA ASP A 97 -5.38 5.20 -20.83
C ASP A 97 -5.76 4.11 -21.82
N GLY A 98 -5.36 4.20 -23.09
CA GLY A 98 -5.77 3.27 -24.15
C GLY A 98 -7.12 3.58 -24.82
N LEU A 99 -7.77 4.69 -24.46
CA LEU A 99 -8.96 5.24 -25.12
C LEU A 99 -8.66 6.50 -25.94
N GLY A 100 -7.37 6.84 -26.09
CA GLY A 100 -6.90 8.03 -26.80
C GLY A 100 -6.74 9.25 -25.90
N ASN A 101 -6.85 9.10 -24.58
CA ASN A 101 -6.58 10.17 -23.63
C ASN A 101 -5.16 10.03 -23.06
N SER A 102 -4.54 11.18 -22.79
CA SER A 102 -3.27 11.25 -22.07
C SER A 102 -3.48 11.97 -20.74
N PHE A 103 -2.88 11.41 -19.69
CA PHE A 103 -2.98 11.91 -18.33
C PHE A 103 -1.60 12.30 -17.80
N ASN A 104 -1.60 13.32 -16.94
CA ASN A 104 -0.45 13.70 -16.12
C ASN A 104 -0.92 13.72 -14.66
N VAL A 105 -0.62 12.65 -13.94
CA VAL A 105 -0.97 12.43 -12.53
C VAL A 105 0.33 12.14 -11.78
N PRO A 106 1.13 13.16 -11.40
CA PRO A 106 2.46 12.97 -10.82
C PRO A 106 2.47 12.09 -9.56
N ASP A 107 1.36 12.06 -8.84
CA ASP A 107 1.09 11.28 -7.64
C ASP A 107 0.29 9.98 -7.95
N ARG A 108 0.36 9.48 -9.19
CA ARG A 108 -0.21 8.19 -9.61
C ARG A 108 0.27 7.05 -8.71
N ILE A 109 1.55 7.09 -8.36
CA ILE A 109 2.22 6.18 -7.44
C ILE A 109 3.00 6.99 -6.43
N ASP A 110 3.03 6.50 -5.19
CA ASP A 110 3.78 7.07 -4.10
C ASP A 110 4.48 5.96 -3.30
N PHE A 111 5.50 6.33 -2.53
CA PHE A 111 6.31 5.41 -1.74
C PHE A 111 6.40 5.90 -0.30
N ASP A 112 5.33 5.66 0.47
CA ASP A 112 5.29 5.92 1.92
C ASP A 112 5.64 4.64 2.68
N PRO A 113 6.78 4.59 3.41
CA PRO A 113 7.18 3.41 4.16
C PRO A 113 6.48 3.30 5.52
N TYR A 114 5.69 4.30 5.94
CA TYR A 114 5.11 4.32 7.29
C TYR A 114 3.89 3.37 7.40
N PRO A 115 3.97 2.32 8.24
CA PRO A 115 2.92 1.31 8.31
C PRO A 115 1.83 1.76 9.28
N TRP A 116 0.87 2.55 8.80
CA TRP A 116 -0.29 2.98 9.60
C TRP A 116 -1.08 1.78 10.13
N GLN A 117 -1.35 1.72 11.44
CA GLN A 117 -2.15 0.62 12.02
C GLN A 117 -3.63 0.72 11.64
N SER A 118 -4.11 1.91 11.24
CA SER A 118 -5.45 2.05 10.63
C SER A 118 -5.64 1.13 9.42
N PHE A 119 -4.58 0.88 8.65
CA PHE A 119 -4.63 -0.08 7.54
C PHE A 119 -4.86 -1.51 8.02
N ALA A 120 -4.21 -1.92 9.12
CA ALA A 120 -4.42 -3.24 9.70
C ALA A 120 -5.89 -3.43 10.08
N ASN A 121 -6.48 -2.45 10.75
CA ASN A 121 -7.87 -2.46 11.17
C ASN A 121 -8.82 -2.52 9.96
N TRP A 122 -8.57 -1.73 8.92
CA TRP A 122 -9.39 -1.79 7.70
C TRP A 122 -9.25 -3.14 6.99
N ILE A 123 -8.03 -3.65 6.81
CA ILE A 123 -7.81 -4.92 6.10
C ILE A 123 -8.53 -6.05 6.83
N THR A 124 -8.32 -6.16 8.14
CA THR A 124 -8.93 -7.21 8.95
C THR A 124 -10.46 -7.06 9.02
N SER A 125 -11.00 -5.84 9.02
CA SER A 125 -12.45 -5.61 8.92
C SER A 125 -13.01 -6.15 7.60
N GLN A 126 -12.31 -5.95 6.49
CA GLN A 126 -12.73 -6.50 5.20
C GLN A 126 -12.58 -8.03 5.12
N LEU A 127 -11.59 -8.62 5.80
CA LEU A 127 -11.50 -10.09 5.90
C LEU A 127 -12.69 -10.70 6.64
N VAL A 128 -13.20 -10.00 7.67
CA VAL A 128 -14.41 -10.37 8.41
C VAL A 128 -15.65 -10.19 7.54
N ARG A 129 -15.84 -8.99 6.96
CA ARG A 129 -16.98 -8.65 6.10
C ARG A 129 -17.18 -9.68 4.99
N TRP A 130 -16.12 -9.98 4.26
CA TRP A 130 -16.19 -10.88 3.10
C TRP A 130 -16.15 -12.36 3.45
N ASP A 131 -16.07 -12.70 4.75
CA ASP A 131 -15.80 -14.05 5.24
C ASP A 131 -14.76 -14.76 4.36
N ILE A 132 -13.52 -14.26 4.36
CA ILE A 132 -12.48 -14.69 3.40
C ILE A 132 -12.26 -16.21 3.35
N SER A 133 -12.62 -16.93 4.43
CA SER A 133 -12.52 -18.39 4.54
C SER A 133 -13.83 -19.15 4.21
N GLY A 134 -14.94 -18.44 4.01
CA GLY A 134 -16.26 -18.97 3.68
C GLY A 134 -16.90 -19.86 4.75
N ASN A 135 -16.40 -19.79 5.99
CA ASN A 135 -16.80 -20.66 7.09
C ASN A 135 -16.97 -19.88 8.41
N GLY A 136 -17.04 -18.55 8.35
CA GLY A 136 -17.15 -17.66 9.52
C GLY A 136 -15.91 -17.61 10.40
N ARG A 137 -14.80 -18.24 10.00
CA ARG A 137 -13.58 -18.30 10.82
C ARG A 137 -12.93 -16.94 11.01
N ALA A 138 -13.02 -16.06 10.01
CA ALA A 138 -12.48 -14.70 10.12
C ALA A 138 -13.13 -13.96 11.30
N ALA A 139 -14.46 -13.94 11.37
CA ALA A 139 -15.22 -13.33 12.46
C ALA A 139 -14.96 -13.99 13.84
N GLN A 140 -14.57 -15.27 13.87
CA GLN A 140 -14.23 -15.96 15.13
C GLN A 140 -12.84 -15.61 15.64
N LEU A 141 -11.88 -15.40 14.73
CA LEU A 141 -10.48 -15.11 15.07
C LEU A 141 -10.25 -13.61 15.26
N ILE A 142 -10.97 -12.78 14.50
CA ILE A 142 -10.92 -11.33 14.52
C ILE A 142 -12.23 -10.85 15.15
N ALA A 143 -12.35 -11.11 16.44
CA ALA A 143 -13.51 -10.71 17.24
C ALA A 143 -13.38 -9.25 17.69
N ASP A 144 -14.47 -8.70 18.23
CA ASP A 144 -14.51 -7.35 18.81
C ASP A 144 -13.31 -7.08 19.73
N GLY A 145 -12.70 -5.91 19.56
CA GLY A 145 -11.49 -5.47 20.29
C GLY A 145 -10.15 -6.04 19.80
N SER A 146 -10.13 -7.04 18.91
CA SER A 146 -8.85 -7.65 18.44
C SER A 146 -8.20 -6.94 17.24
N TYR A 147 -8.90 -6.01 16.59
CA TYR A 147 -8.40 -5.26 15.43
C TYR A 147 -7.09 -4.52 15.77
N ASP A 148 -7.09 -3.77 16.87
CA ASP A 148 -5.93 -3.02 17.33
C ASP A 148 -4.78 -3.94 17.76
N GLU A 149 -5.08 -5.07 18.42
CA GLU A 149 -4.07 -6.04 18.84
C GLU A 149 -3.33 -6.62 17.63
N ILE A 150 -4.06 -7.00 16.58
CA ILE A 150 -3.46 -7.49 15.32
C ILE A 150 -2.61 -6.40 14.67
N GLY A 151 -3.08 -5.15 14.68
CA GLY A 151 -2.31 -4.00 14.20
C GLY A 151 -1.00 -3.85 14.96
N GLN A 152 -1.02 -3.90 16.28
CA GLN A 152 0.17 -3.76 17.13
C GLN A 152 1.17 -4.90 16.96
N ASP A 153 0.69 -6.13 16.79
CA ASP A 153 1.55 -7.31 16.65
C ASP A 153 2.23 -7.38 15.28
N VAL A 154 1.55 -6.93 14.22
CA VAL A 154 2.02 -7.12 12.83
C VAL A 154 2.62 -5.85 12.23
N PHE A 155 2.02 -4.68 12.50
CA PHE A 155 2.46 -3.40 11.95
C PHE A 155 3.41 -2.73 12.95
N LEU A 156 4.71 -2.93 12.74
CA LEU A 156 5.80 -2.43 13.59
C LEU A 156 6.00 -0.90 13.43
N THR A 157 4.94 -0.11 13.62
CA THR A 157 4.87 1.34 13.37
C THR A 157 5.85 2.12 14.23
N ASP A 158 5.96 1.80 15.52
CA ASP A 158 6.90 2.48 16.41
C ASP A 158 8.36 2.24 15.99
N LEU A 159 8.68 1.00 15.57
CA LEU A 159 10.00 0.68 15.05
C LEU A 159 10.27 1.43 13.74
N ALA A 160 9.31 1.46 12.81
CA ALA A 160 9.46 2.21 11.56
C ALA A 160 9.67 3.71 11.83
N ARG A 161 8.93 4.30 12.78
CA ARG A 161 9.09 5.69 13.22
C ARG A 161 10.48 5.93 13.78
N GLU A 162 10.94 5.08 14.71
CA GLU A 162 12.26 5.15 15.31
C GLU A 162 13.37 5.12 14.24
N LEU A 163 13.29 4.17 13.30
CA LEU A 163 14.29 4.02 12.24
C LEU A 163 14.30 5.21 11.27
N ALA A 164 13.14 5.76 10.92
CA ALA A 164 13.04 6.97 10.10
C ALA A 164 13.65 8.19 10.81
N GLN A 165 13.41 8.36 12.12
CA GLN A 165 14.03 9.42 12.93
C GLN A 165 15.55 9.26 13.01
N GLU A 166 16.07 8.03 13.16
CA GLU A 166 17.51 7.74 13.13
C GLU A 166 18.16 8.09 11.77
N LEU A 167 17.37 8.13 10.70
CA LEU A 167 17.79 8.56 9.36
C LEU A 167 17.62 10.07 9.13
N GLY A 168 17.08 10.81 10.10
CA GLY A 168 16.82 12.25 10.00
C GLY A 168 15.53 12.62 9.28
N GLN A 169 14.64 11.66 9.02
CA GLN A 169 13.30 11.92 8.46
C GLN A 169 12.33 12.36 9.56
N THR A 170 11.17 12.88 9.14
CA THR A 170 10.11 13.37 10.04
C THR A 170 8.84 12.54 9.87
N PRO A 171 8.81 11.30 10.40
CA PRO A 171 7.63 10.44 10.29
C PRO A 171 6.45 10.99 11.12
N PRO A 172 5.21 10.58 10.82
CA PRO A 172 4.04 10.95 11.62
C PRO A 172 4.15 10.54 13.10
N ASP A 173 3.60 11.36 13.99
CA ASP A 173 3.42 11.02 15.41
C ASP A 173 2.20 10.11 15.62
N ASP A 174 1.18 10.25 14.77
CA ASP A 174 -0.04 9.45 14.83
C ASP A 174 0.21 8.02 14.33
N ILE A 175 -0.43 7.05 14.98
CA ILE A 175 -0.38 5.62 14.60
C ILE A 175 -1.58 5.24 13.73
N TYR A 176 -2.71 5.91 13.98
CA TYR A 176 -3.98 5.70 13.32
C TYR A 176 -4.41 7.00 12.67
N ARG A 177 -5.08 6.88 11.53
CA ARG A 177 -5.81 7.98 10.90
C ARG A 177 -7.14 7.47 10.37
N THR A 178 -8.10 8.36 10.26
CA THR A 178 -9.33 8.09 9.52
C THR A 178 -8.98 7.92 8.04
N GLU A 179 -9.47 6.85 7.42
CA GLU A 179 -9.23 6.57 6.01
C GLU A 179 -10.45 7.00 5.19
N THR A 180 -10.24 7.87 4.20
CA THR A 180 -11.30 8.35 3.32
C THR A 180 -11.27 7.57 2.01
N LEU A 181 -12.31 6.78 1.77
CA LEU A 181 -12.52 6.03 0.54
C LEU A 181 -13.50 6.79 -0.35
N ALA A 182 -13.65 6.34 -1.60
CA ALA A 182 -14.49 7.00 -2.59
C ALA A 182 -16.00 6.92 -2.28
N LEU A 183 -16.42 5.94 -1.47
CA LEU A 183 -17.82 5.71 -1.13
C LEU A 183 -18.13 5.96 0.34
N ASP A 184 -17.15 5.82 1.22
CA ASP A 184 -17.34 5.84 2.67
C ASP A 184 -16.07 6.32 3.39
N GLU A 185 -16.19 6.47 4.72
CA GLU A 185 -15.10 6.84 5.60
C GLU A 185 -14.92 5.74 6.64
N PHE A 186 -13.68 5.29 6.83
CA PHE A 186 -13.31 4.29 7.80
C PHE A 186 -12.67 4.94 9.03
N ASN A 187 -13.36 4.85 10.17
CA ASN A 187 -12.79 5.17 11.46
C ASN A 187 -12.11 3.92 12.04
N PRO A 188 -10.78 3.91 12.24
CA PRO A 188 -10.07 2.75 12.77
C PRO A 188 -10.49 2.36 14.19
N GLN A 189 -11.14 3.26 14.94
CA GLN A 189 -11.67 2.97 16.28
C GLN A 189 -13.04 2.26 16.27
N ASP A 190 -13.70 2.18 15.12
CA ASP A 190 -14.99 1.47 14.98
C ASP A 190 -15.04 0.61 13.71
N PRO A 191 -14.21 -0.46 13.60
CA PRO A 191 -14.23 -1.31 12.43
C PRO A 191 -15.53 -2.09 12.24
N GLU A 192 -16.20 -2.46 13.34
CA GLU A 192 -17.47 -3.20 13.28
C GLU A 192 -18.63 -2.33 12.81
N GLY A 193 -18.74 -1.10 13.34
CA GLY A 193 -19.73 -0.13 12.88
C GLY A 193 -19.57 0.17 11.39
N TYR A 194 -18.32 0.25 10.91
CA TYR A 194 -18.04 0.38 9.48
C TYR A 194 -18.55 -0.82 8.67
N ILE A 195 -18.22 -2.06 9.07
CA ILE A 195 -18.72 -3.26 8.37
C ILE A 195 -20.25 -3.30 8.37
N GLN A 196 -20.88 -3.03 9.52
CA GLN A 196 -22.34 -3.08 9.63
C GLN A 196 -22.99 -2.04 8.71
N ALA A 197 -22.47 -0.81 8.66
CA ALA A 197 -22.94 0.22 7.75
C ALA A 197 -22.82 -0.21 6.28
N GLN A 198 -21.70 -0.85 5.90
CA GLN A 198 -21.50 -1.37 4.55
C GLN A 198 -22.47 -2.51 4.21
N ILE A 199 -22.73 -3.44 5.14
CA ILE A 199 -23.69 -4.52 4.95
C ILE A 199 -25.11 -3.95 4.80
N ASP A 200 -25.47 -2.96 5.62
CA ASP A 200 -26.79 -2.34 5.59
C ASP A 200 -27.03 -1.57 4.27
N GLU A 201 -26.00 -0.93 3.73
CA GLU A 201 -26.09 -0.16 2.48
C GLU A 201 -25.99 -1.04 1.22
N PHE A 202 -25.06 -1.99 1.19
CA PHE A 202 -24.71 -2.75 -0.03
C PHE A 202 -25.16 -4.21 -0.02
N GLY A 203 -25.56 -4.75 1.13
CA GLY A 203 -26.11 -6.09 1.28
C GLY A 203 -25.08 -7.21 1.45
N PHE A 204 -23.79 -6.87 1.58
CA PHE A 204 -22.65 -7.78 1.83
C PHE A 204 -21.48 -7.00 2.43
#